data_AF-A0A9P5BVK5-F1
#
_entry.id   AF-A0A9P5BVK5-F1
#
_cell.length_a   1.000
_cell.length_b   1.000
_cell.length_c   1.000
_cell.angle_alpha   90.00
_cell.angle_beta   90.00
_cell.angle_gamma   90.00
#
_symmetry.space_group_name_H-M   'P 1'
#
loop_
_entity.id
_entity.type
_entity.pdbx_description
1 polymer ?
#
loop_
_entity_poly.entity_id
_entity_poly.type
_entity_poly.pdbx_seq_one_letter_code
_entity_poly.pdbx_strand_id
1 'polypeptide(L)'
;MPPLSLEATLYLFHHIVLPPKLPQTNDWKVEHEDALLDTTVEALHLVASAIHNLRRIRNTSGFVSDSRLADLLHGLASSKTSGTVPIEIKAQNAAVIVSKQEAGADVVFEVFELSPPNETVMRTKGRLKRSFPTFACQVSLQQFQEQGLIETLAQTLGKMSWQEAPGFQPQTRKNKEDHDETRDTTHPGLITDFFMHLLSVVGQPTDVQGVWKNTREDVLLDWGLLPWRRSPLWLLVRTTMQLQIARTSSANVYKAVMVTLLARLLQSVKVHYELIGT
;
A
#
# COMPACT_ATOMS: atom_id res chain seq x y z
N MET A 1 12.81 -20.06 9.32
CA MET A 1 11.35 -20.27 9.20
C MET A 1 11.07 -21.50 8.37
N PRO A 2 9.88 -22.11 8.51
CA PRO A 2 9.40 -23.08 7.54
C PRO A 2 9.38 -22.45 6.13
N PRO A 3 9.58 -23.25 5.07
CA PRO A 3 9.48 -22.75 3.70
C PRO A 3 8.08 -22.19 3.45
N LEU A 4 7.99 -21.12 2.66
CA LEU A 4 6.72 -20.62 2.13
C LEU A 4 5.99 -21.75 1.40
N SER A 5 4.65 -21.75 1.43
CA SER A 5 3.88 -22.67 0.58
C SER A 5 4.15 -22.37 -0.90
N LEU A 6 3.82 -23.32 -1.78
CA LEU A 6 3.95 -23.12 -3.23
C LEU A 6 3.13 -21.90 -3.69
N GLU A 7 1.88 -21.78 -3.22
CA GLU A 7 0.96 -20.72 -3.60
C GLU A 7 1.46 -19.35 -3.13
N ALA A 8 1.93 -19.24 -1.88
CA ALA A 8 2.52 -18.00 -1.37
C ALA A 8 3.79 -17.63 -2.14
N THR A 9 4.62 -18.62 -2.48
CA THR A 9 5.84 -18.40 -3.28
C THR A 9 5.49 -17.88 -4.68
N LEU A 10 4.49 -18.48 -5.35
CA LEU A 10 4.01 -18.04 -6.65
C LEU A 10 3.40 -16.64 -6.60
N TYR A 11 2.58 -16.32 -5.60
CA TYR A 11 2.03 -14.98 -5.40
C TYR A 11 3.14 -13.93 -5.28
N LEU A 12 4.14 -14.16 -4.41
CA LEU A 12 5.30 -13.27 -4.28
C LEU A 12 6.08 -13.16 -5.60
N PHE A 13 6.27 -14.26 -6.32
CA PHE A 13 6.93 -14.27 -7.62
C PHE A 13 6.20 -13.41 -8.65
N HIS A 14 4.89 -13.58 -8.80
CA HIS A 14 4.07 -12.81 -9.74
C HIS A 14 4.07 -11.30 -9.41
N HIS A 15 3.99 -10.94 -8.13
CA HIS A 15 3.87 -9.52 -7.77
C HIS A 15 5.21 -8.80 -7.57
N ILE A 16 6.26 -9.47 -7.07
CA ILE A 16 7.58 -8.86 -6.89
C ILE A 16 8.36 -8.87 -8.20
N VAL A 17 8.53 -10.05 -8.81
CA VAL A 17 9.39 -10.24 -10.00
C VAL A 17 8.67 -9.79 -11.27
N LEU A 18 7.37 -10.05 -11.36
CA LEU A 18 6.54 -9.77 -12.52
C LEU A 18 7.07 -10.47 -13.79
N PRO A 19 7.06 -11.83 -13.79
CA PRO A 19 7.53 -12.67 -14.89
C PRO A 19 6.69 -12.51 -16.17
N PRO A 20 7.13 -13.05 -17.32
CA PRO A 20 6.38 -12.94 -18.58
C PRO A 20 4.99 -13.60 -18.57
N LYS A 21 4.84 -14.72 -17.85
CA LYS A 21 3.55 -15.40 -17.68
C LYS A 21 3.00 -15.02 -16.31
N LEU A 22 1.82 -14.41 -16.31
CA LEU A 22 1.14 -13.93 -15.12
C LEU A 22 -0.24 -14.59 -15.02
N PRO A 23 -0.81 -14.68 -13.81
CA PRO A 23 -2.17 -15.14 -13.63
C PRO A 23 -3.13 -14.27 -14.44
N GLN A 24 -4.27 -14.85 -14.81
CA GLN A 24 -5.29 -14.18 -15.62
C GLN A 24 -6.55 -13.86 -14.81
N THR A 25 -6.53 -14.12 -13.50
CA THR A 25 -7.60 -13.84 -12.56
C THR A 25 -7.00 -13.35 -11.25
N ASN A 26 -7.78 -12.57 -10.49
CA ASN A 26 -7.38 -12.13 -9.16
C ASN A 26 -6.90 -13.33 -8.29
N ASP A 27 -5.67 -13.25 -7.80
CA ASP A 27 -5.00 -14.24 -6.94
C ASP A 27 -4.80 -13.73 -5.50
N TRP A 28 -5.44 -12.61 -5.15
CA TRP A 28 -5.40 -12.04 -3.80
C TRP A 28 -5.93 -13.02 -2.76
N LYS A 29 -5.12 -13.23 -1.72
CA LYS A 29 -5.52 -13.84 -0.45
C LYS A 29 -4.76 -13.16 0.69
N VAL A 30 -5.40 -13.04 1.85
CA VAL A 30 -4.80 -12.37 3.01
C VAL A 30 -3.52 -13.08 3.48
N GLU A 31 -3.46 -14.40 3.39
CA GLU A 31 -2.30 -15.21 3.81
C GLU A 31 -1.09 -14.97 2.89
N HIS A 32 -1.33 -14.69 1.61
CA HIS A 32 -0.27 -14.39 0.65
C HIS A 32 0.29 -12.97 0.86
N GLU A 33 -0.57 -12.03 1.21
CA GLU A 33 -0.15 -10.69 1.65
C GLU A 33 0.64 -10.75 2.96
N ASP A 34 0.23 -11.59 3.92
CA ASP A 34 0.97 -11.77 5.17
C ASP A 34 2.36 -12.37 4.92
N ALA A 35 2.47 -13.35 4.01
CA ALA A 35 3.75 -13.89 3.58
C ALA A 35 4.63 -12.84 2.88
N LEU A 36 4.04 -11.92 2.12
CA LEU A 36 4.74 -10.80 1.48
C LEU A 36 5.34 -9.86 2.52
N LEU A 37 4.56 -9.52 3.55
CA LEU A 37 5.01 -8.66 4.65
C LEU A 37 6.12 -9.33 5.46
N ASP A 38 5.97 -10.60 5.83
CA ASP A 38 6.98 -11.37 6.57
C ASP A 38 8.30 -11.47 5.81
N THR A 39 8.22 -11.83 4.53
CA THR A 39 9.41 -11.92 3.66
C THR A 39 10.13 -10.57 3.55
N THR A 40 9.39 -9.47 3.55
CA THR A 40 9.96 -8.12 3.49
C THR A 40 10.64 -7.72 4.80
N VAL A 41 10.00 -7.96 5.94
CA VAL A 41 10.56 -7.69 7.28
C VAL A 41 11.91 -8.40 7.44
N GLU A 42 11.97 -9.68 7.09
CA GLU A 42 13.21 -10.44 7.25
C GLU A 42 14.32 -9.97 6.31
N ALA A 43 13.98 -9.45 5.13
CA ALA A 43 14.96 -8.94 4.18
C ALA A 43 15.62 -7.64 4.65
N LEU A 44 14.94 -6.83 5.47
CA LEU A 44 15.44 -5.51 5.86
C LEU A 44 14.97 -5.05 7.25
N HIS A 45 15.94 -4.95 8.18
CA HIS A 45 15.72 -4.38 9.52
C HIS A 45 15.37 -2.88 9.51
N LEU A 46 15.93 -2.08 8.59
CA LEU A 46 15.76 -0.62 8.58
C LEU A 46 14.30 -0.18 8.41
N VAL A 47 13.51 -0.93 7.64
CA VAL A 47 12.09 -0.65 7.38
C VAL A 47 11.17 -1.59 8.14
N ALA A 48 11.72 -2.56 8.88
CA ALA A 48 10.97 -3.59 9.57
C ALA A 48 9.90 -2.97 10.49
N SER A 49 10.21 -1.88 11.20
CA SER A 49 9.23 -1.17 12.04
C SER A 49 8.00 -0.72 11.25
N ALA A 50 8.17 -0.11 10.08
CA ALA A 50 7.06 0.35 9.25
C ALA A 50 6.21 -0.81 8.72
N ILE A 51 6.84 -1.92 8.32
CA ILE A 51 6.13 -3.10 7.83
C ILE A 51 5.44 -3.85 8.98
N HIS A 52 6.05 -3.91 10.17
CA HIS A 52 5.42 -4.42 11.38
C HIS A 52 4.20 -3.59 11.79
N ASN A 53 4.30 -2.26 11.70
CA ASN A 53 3.19 -1.34 11.94
C ASN A 53 2.03 -1.61 10.97
N LEU A 54 2.32 -1.69 9.66
CA LEU A 54 1.35 -2.04 8.63
C LEU A 54 0.67 -3.40 8.91
N ARG A 55 1.43 -4.42 9.33
CA ARG A 55 0.88 -5.72 9.72
C ARG A 55 0.01 -5.62 10.98
N ARG A 56 0.48 -4.90 12.00
CA ARG A 56 -0.18 -4.78 13.31
C ARG A 56 -1.57 -4.15 13.21
N ILE A 57 -1.75 -3.17 12.33
CA ILE A 57 -3.05 -2.50 12.17
C ILE A 57 -4.06 -3.30 11.34
N ARG A 58 -3.66 -4.39 10.69
CA ARG A 58 -4.56 -5.23 9.89
C ARG A 58 -5.33 -6.22 10.76
N ASN A 59 -6.60 -6.45 10.45
CA ASN A 59 -7.43 -7.52 11.01
C ASN A 59 -7.21 -8.84 10.24
N THR A 60 -7.94 -9.90 10.62
CA THR A 60 -7.82 -11.24 10.01
C THR A 60 -8.25 -11.28 8.54
N SER A 61 -8.99 -10.29 8.07
CA SER A 61 -9.40 -10.15 6.66
C SER A 61 -8.46 -9.23 5.86
N GLY A 62 -7.40 -8.71 6.49
CA GLY A 62 -6.43 -7.82 5.84
C GLY A 62 -6.85 -6.35 5.75
N PHE A 63 -7.98 -5.97 6.36
CA PHE A 63 -8.47 -4.58 6.44
C PHE A 63 -7.94 -3.88 7.70
N VAL A 64 -8.05 -2.56 7.75
CA VAL A 64 -7.61 -1.77 8.90
C VAL A 64 -8.53 -2.02 10.09
N SER A 65 -7.93 -2.25 11.26
CA SER A 65 -8.61 -2.33 12.55
C SER A 65 -8.53 -1.00 13.27
N ASP A 66 -9.69 -0.38 13.49
CA ASP A 66 -9.84 0.96 14.08
C ASP A 66 -9.10 1.07 15.43
N SER A 67 -9.31 0.09 16.32
CA SER A 67 -8.66 0.08 17.64
C SER A 67 -7.15 -0.06 17.55
N ARG A 68 -6.65 -0.99 16.73
CA ARG A 68 -5.20 -1.21 16.56
C ARG A 68 -4.51 -0.01 15.90
N LEU A 69 -5.21 0.66 14.98
CA LEU A 69 -4.72 1.89 14.37
C LEU A 69 -4.70 3.04 15.39
N ALA A 70 -5.77 3.24 16.16
CA ALA A 70 -5.82 4.25 17.22
C ALA A 70 -4.69 4.05 18.25
N ASP A 71 -4.50 2.81 18.74
CA ASP A 71 -3.42 2.45 19.66
C ASP A 71 -2.04 2.82 19.09
N LEU A 72 -1.84 2.57 17.79
CA LEU A 72 -0.56 2.84 17.14
C LEU A 72 -0.35 4.35 16.92
N LEU A 73 -1.39 5.09 16.57
CA LEU A 73 -1.35 6.55 16.43
C LEU A 73 -1.13 7.26 17.77
N HIS A 74 -1.74 6.77 18.86
CA HIS A 74 -1.42 7.22 20.23
C HIS A 74 0.04 6.92 20.60
N GLY A 75 0.52 5.74 20.24
CA GLY A 75 1.92 5.36 20.37
C GLY A 75 2.86 6.31 19.62
N LEU A 76 2.49 6.71 18.40
CA LEU A 76 3.22 7.67 17.57
C LEU A 76 3.23 9.07 18.20
N ALA A 77 2.06 9.56 18.63
CA ALA A 77 1.91 10.88 19.27
C ALA A 77 2.78 10.99 20.54
N SER A 78 2.71 9.97 21.39
CA SER A 78 3.47 9.88 22.66
C SER A 78 4.94 9.46 22.49
N SER A 79 5.42 9.30 21.26
CA SER A 79 6.77 8.78 20.96
C SER A 79 7.09 7.40 21.55
N LYS A 80 6.09 6.63 22.00
CA LYS A 80 6.24 5.24 22.45
C LYS A 80 6.46 4.28 21.28
N THR A 81 5.91 4.64 20.11
CA THR A 81 6.13 3.95 18.85
C THR A 81 6.91 4.90 17.94
N SER A 82 8.12 4.53 17.57
CA SER A 82 8.91 5.28 16.60
C SER A 82 8.70 4.76 15.19
N GLY A 83 8.80 5.67 14.22
CA GLY A 83 8.81 5.34 12.81
C GLY A 83 7.52 5.68 12.09
N THR A 84 7.33 5.01 10.97
CA THR A 84 6.28 5.28 10.00
C THR A 84 5.15 4.26 10.14
N VAL A 85 3.92 4.69 9.92
CA VAL A 85 2.71 3.87 9.92
C VAL A 85 2.11 3.90 8.52
N PRO A 86 2.49 2.95 7.64
CA PRO A 86 1.82 2.76 6.36
C PRO A 86 0.45 2.12 6.57
N ILE A 87 -0.54 2.57 5.81
CA ILE A 87 -1.93 2.12 5.90
C ILE A 87 -2.42 1.90 4.47
N GLU A 88 -2.91 0.69 4.20
CA GLU A 88 -3.56 0.35 2.94
C GLU A 88 -5.07 0.53 3.08
N ILE A 89 -5.65 1.42 2.29
CA ILE A 89 -7.10 1.65 2.24
C ILE A 89 -7.63 0.92 1.00
N LYS A 90 -7.78 -0.40 1.11
CA LYS A 90 -8.06 -1.31 -0.02
C LYS A 90 -9.29 -0.88 -0.83
N ALA A 91 -10.43 -0.65 -0.16
CA ALA A 91 -11.67 -0.29 -0.85
C ALA A 91 -11.61 1.07 -1.57
N GLN A 92 -10.70 1.97 -1.18
CA GLN A 92 -10.50 3.27 -1.83
C GLN A 92 -9.27 3.34 -2.73
N ASN A 93 -8.61 2.21 -3.02
CA ASN A 93 -7.45 2.17 -3.90
C ASN A 93 -6.33 3.19 -3.54
N ALA A 94 -6.14 3.43 -2.24
CA ALA A 94 -5.24 4.47 -1.77
C ALA A 94 -4.40 3.99 -0.58
N ALA A 95 -3.27 4.67 -0.39
CA ALA A 95 -2.44 4.54 0.78
C ALA A 95 -2.42 5.83 1.58
N VAL A 96 -2.27 5.66 2.89
CA VAL A 96 -1.93 6.73 3.83
C VAL A 96 -0.66 6.31 4.55
N ILE A 97 0.35 7.18 4.58
CA ILE A 97 1.54 7.01 5.39
C ILE A 97 1.52 8.10 6.45
N VAL A 98 1.48 7.69 7.72
CA VAL A 98 1.55 8.59 8.87
C VAL A 98 2.94 8.50 9.48
N SER A 99 3.59 9.64 9.70
CA SER A 99 4.90 9.67 10.36
C SER A 99 5.07 10.91 11.22
N LYS A 100 5.84 10.79 12.29
CA LYS A 100 6.23 11.92 13.13
C LYS A 100 7.60 12.41 12.69
N GLN A 101 7.75 13.70 12.40
CA GLN A 101 9.06 14.24 12.00
C GLN A 101 10.04 14.26 13.18
N GLU A 102 11.33 14.02 12.91
CA GLU A 102 12.38 13.97 13.93
C GLU A 102 12.58 15.30 14.66
N ALA A 103 12.27 16.44 14.02
CA ALA A 103 12.29 17.77 14.63
C ALA A 103 11.15 18.00 15.67
N GLY A 104 10.31 16.98 15.90
CA GLY A 104 9.57 16.81 17.15
C GLY A 104 8.20 17.48 17.27
N ALA A 105 7.79 18.34 16.32
CA ALA A 105 6.54 19.09 16.47
C ALA A 105 5.35 18.50 15.73
N ASP A 106 5.54 17.84 14.58
CA ASP A 106 4.41 17.61 13.67
C ASP A 106 4.29 16.16 13.17
N VAL A 107 3.04 15.79 12.90
CA VAL A 107 2.64 14.52 12.28
C VAL A 107 2.30 14.79 10.82
N VAL A 108 2.95 14.05 9.93
CA VAL A 108 2.76 14.16 8.48
C VAL A 108 1.93 12.98 7.99
N PHE A 109 0.90 13.30 7.21
CA PHE A 109 0.08 12.39 6.45
C PHE A 109 0.46 12.52 4.99
N GLU A 110 0.86 11.41 4.38
CA GLU A 110 1.21 11.35 2.96
C GLU A 110 0.26 10.37 2.28
N VAL A 111 -0.38 10.79 1.19
CA VAL A 111 -1.37 9.95 0.48
C VAL A 111 -1.04 9.79 -0.99
N PHE A 112 -1.40 8.62 -1.52
CA PHE A 112 -1.23 8.32 -2.94
C PHE A 112 -2.11 7.16 -3.39
N GLU A 113 -2.41 7.13 -4.68
CA GLU A 113 -3.11 6.04 -5.35
C GLU A 113 -2.25 4.76 -5.39
N LEU A 114 -2.86 3.59 -5.20
CA LEU A 114 -2.14 2.33 -5.30
C LEU A 114 -2.16 1.76 -6.73
N SER A 115 -3.34 1.53 -7.29
CA SER A 115 -3.49 0.92 -8.62
C SER A 115 -4.01 1.95 -9.62
N PRO A 116 -3.34 2.16 -10.76
CA PRO A 116 -3.87 3.06 -11.78
C PRO A 116 -5.07 2.43 -12.52
N PRO A 117 -5.96 3.26 -13.10
CA PRO A 117 -7.08 2.80 -13.92
C PRO A 117 -6.67 1.93 -15.10
N ASN A 118 -7.58 1.06 -15.54
CA ASN A 118 -7.39 0.17 -16.68
C ASN A 118 -6.93 0.90 -17.93
N GLU A 119 -7.60 1.99 -18.26
CA GLU A 119 -7.26 2.77 -19.43
C GLU A 119 -5.80 3.26 -19.38
N THR A 120 -5.38 3.77 -18.22
CA THR A 120 -4.01 4.26 -17.99
C THR A 120 -2.99 3.14 -18.15
N VAL A 121 -3.25 1.94 -17.61
CA VAL A 121 -2.37 0.78 -17.76
C VAL A 121 -2.27 0.37 -19.23
N MET A 122 -3.42 0.15 -19.88
CA MET A 122 -3.51 -0.38 -21.25
C MET A 122 -2.94 0.58 -22.30
N ARG A 123 -3.06 1.90 -22.09
CA ARG A 123 -2.49 2.91 -23.00
C ARG A 123 -0.99 3.12 -22.79
N THR A 124 -0.45 2.78 -21.63
CA THR A 124 0.95 3.05 -21.31
C THR A 124 1.87 2.11 -22.08
N LYS A 125 2.72 2.69 -22.94
CA LYS A 125 3.85 1.96 -23.53
C LYS A 125 5.02 1.95 -22.55
N GLY A 126 5.41 0.76 -22.08
CA GLY A 126 6.62 0.57 -21.27
C GLY A 126 6.39 0.64 -19.76
N ARG A 127 6.61 1.80 -19.14
CA ARG A 127 6.49 1.99 -17.67
C ARG A 127 5.74 3.27 -17.37
N LEU A 128 4.78 3.19 -16.45
CA LEU A 128 4.02 4.34 -15.98
C LEU A 128 4.86 5.13 -14.97
N LYS A 129 5.12 6.40 -15.27
CA LYS A 129 5.85 7.30 -14.38
C LYS A 129 4.89 7.87 -13.34
N ARG A 130 5.18 7.65 -12.07
CA ARG A 130 4.35 8.10 -10.93
C ARG A 130 5.23 8.73 -9.87
N SER A 131 4.73 9.79 -9.23
CA SER A 131 5.34 10.43 -8.07
C SER A 131 4.65 9.96 -6.79
N PHE A 132 5.43 9.81 -5.72
CA PHE A 132 4.93 9.40 -4.41
C PHE A 132 5.56 10.26 -3.30
N PRO A 133 4.77 10.74 -2.32
CA PRO A 133 3.31 10.73 -2.33
C PRO A 133 2.72 11.67 -3.39
N THR A 134 1.41 11.62 -3.57
CA THR A 134 0.66 12.57 -4.41
C THR A 134 0.40 13.86 -3.63
N PHE A 135 -0.03 13.74 -2.38
CA PHE A 135 -0.29 14.87 -1.49
C PHE A 135 0.27 14.60 -0.10
N ALA A 136 0.60 15.66 0.62
CA ALA A 136 0.97 15.57 2.02
C ALA A 136 0.35 16.71 2.84
N CYS A 137 0.01 16.41 4.08
CA CYS A 137 -0.55 17.34 5.06
C CYS A 137 0.20 17.17 6.39
N GLN A 138 0.50 18.29 7.03
CA GLN A 138 1.17 18.36 8.32
C GLN A 138 0.19 18.86 9.37
N VAL A 139 0.07 18.09 10.45
CA VAL A 139 -0.79 18.40 11.61
C VAL A 139 0.13 18.58 12.80
N SER A 140 -0.05 19.68 13.55
CA SER A 140 0.77 19.88 14.75
C SER A 140 0.50 18.80 15.78
N LEU A 141 1.50 18.42 16.57
CA LEU A 141 1.33 17.39 17.59
C LEU A 141 0.25 17.79 18.61
N GLN A 142 0.14 19.10 18.91
CA GLN A 142 -0.92 19.63 19.77
C GLN A 142 -2.31 19.34 19.20
N GLN A 143 -2.55 19.69 17.93
CA GLN A 143 -3.82 19.41 17.26
C GLN A 143 -4.06 17.91 17.14
N PHE A 144 -3.01 17.15 16.79
CA PHE A 144 -3.09 15.70 16.64
C PHE A 144 -3.50 14.99 17.94
N GLN A 145 -3.10 15.56 19.09
CA GLN A 145 -3.44 15.06 20.43
C GLN A 145 -4.74 15.64 20.99
N GLU A 146 -5.49 16.44 20.23
CA GLU A 146 -6.82 16.88 20.64
C GLU A 146 -7.72 15.68 20.89
N GLN A 147 -8.50 15.77 21.96
CA GLN A 147 -9.31 14.67 22.44
C GLN A 147 -10.28 14.19 21.36
N GLY A 148 -10.19 12.91 21.00
CA GLY A 148 -11.06 12.26 20.03
C GLY A 148 -10.60 12.34 18.57
N LEU A 149 -9.56 13.13 18.23
CA LEU A 149 -9.11 13.23 16.85
C LEU A 149 -8.49 11.91 16.35
N ILE A 150 -7.60 11.30 17.15
CA ILE A 150 -6.96 10.02 16.79
C ILE A 150 -8.01 8.92 16.60
N GLU A 151 -8.99 8.83 17.50
CA GLU A 151 -10.09 7.86 17.41
C GLU A 151 -10.91 8.09 16.14
N THR A 152 -11.25 9.36 15.85
CA THR A 152 -12.03 9.72 14.65
C THR A 152 -11.27 9.37 13.37
N LEU A 153 -9.98 9.69 13.29
CA LEU A 153 -9.13 9.33 12.16
C LEU A 153 -9.03 7.82 11.99
N ALA A 154 -8.82 7.08 13.08
CA ALA A 154 -8.70 5.63 13.04
C ALA A 154 -10.00 4.94 12.62
N GLN A 155 -11.16 5.40 13.13
CA GLN A 155 -12.48 4.92 12.72
C GLN A 155 -12.78 5.24 11.26
N THR A 156 -12.44 6.46 10.82
CA THR A 156 -12.66 6.90 9.44
C THR A 156 -11.85 6.05 8.47
N LEU A 157 -10.54 5.91 8.69
CA LEU A 157 -9.66 5.10 7.84
C LEU A 157 -10.00 3.60 7.94
N GLY A 158 -10.35 3.12 9.13
CA GLY A 158 -10.85 1.78 9.38
C GLY A 158 -12.05 1.44 8.51
N LYS A 159 -13.10 2.27 8.58
CA LYS A 159 -14.32 2.16 7.77
C LYS A 159 -14.02 2.25 6.27
N MET A 160 -13.24 3.24 5.84
CA MET A 160 -12.87 3.42 4.43
C MET A 160 -12.02 2.25 3.89
N SER A 161 -11.33 1.49 4.74
CA SER A 161 -10.47 0.39 4.27
C SER A 161 -11.24 -0.77 3.64
N TRP A 162 -12.50 -0.99 4.04
CA TRP A 162 -13.32 -2.11 3.58
C TRP A 162 -14.66 -1.69 2.97
N GLN A 163 -15.21 -0.53 3.34
CA GLN A 163 -16.51 -0.10 2.83
C GLN A 163 -16.35 0.61 1.48
N GLU A 164 -17.04 0.10 0.47
CA GLU A 164 -17.13 0.76 -0.84
C GLU A 164 -17.82 2.13 -0.73
N ALA A 165 -17.30 3.12 -1.46
CA ALA A 165 -17.85 4.47 -1.49
C ALA A 165 -18.62 4.70 -2.80
N PRO A 166 -19.96 4.90 -2.74
CA PRO A 166 -20.76 5.16 -3.93
C PRO A 166 -20.23 6.35 -4.73
N GLY A 167 -20.19 6.21 -6.05
CA GLY A 167 -19.73 7.26 -6.97
C GLY A 167 -18.21 7.34 -7.18
N PHE A 168 -17.41 6.54 -6.47
CA PHE A 168 -15.96 6.44 -6.70
C PHE A 168 -15.56 5.27 -7.60
N GLN A 169 -16.46 4.30 -7.83
CA GLN A 169 -16.23 3.26 -8.81
C GLN A 169 -16.52 3.82 -10.23
N PRO A 170 -15.62 3.64 -11.20
CA PRO A 170 -15.91 4.00 -12.59
C PRO A 170 -17.18 3.32 -13.10
N GLN A 171 -17.98 4.02 -13.90
CA GLN A 171 -19.22 3.48 -14.44
C GLN A 171 -19.07 3.09 -15.91
N THR A 172 -19.80 2.06 -16.30
CA THR A 172 -19.96 1.62 -17.68
C THR A 172 -21.42 1.57 -18.04
N ARG A 173 -21.73 1.96 -19.28
CA ARG A 173 -23.10 1.96 -19.77
C ARG A 173 -23.44 0.60 -20.38
N LYS A 174 -24.39 -0.12 -19.80
CA LYS A 174 -24.90 -1.41 -20.30
C LYS A 174 -26.42 -1.32 -20.39
N ASN A 175 -26.99 -1.77 -21.52
CA ASN A 175 -28.44 -1.76 -21.73
C ASN A 175 -29.14 -0.41 -21.45
N LYS A 176 -28.44 0.71 -21.71
CA LYS A 176 -28.85 2.10 -21.46
C LYS A 176 -28.81 2.56 -19.99
N GLU A 177 -28.45 1.69 -19.06
CA GLU A 177 -28.24 1.99 -17.64
C GLU A 177 -26.75 2.06 -17.32
N ASP A 178 -26.39 2.86 -16.31
CA ASP A 178 -25.03 2.98 -15.83
C ASP A 178 -24.83 2.02 -14.67
N HIS A 179 -23.78 1.20 -14.76
CA HIS A 179 -23.42 0.21 -13.76
C HIS A 179 -21.97 0.42 -13.34
N ASP A 180 -21.68 0.15 -12.07
CA ASP A 180 -20.32 0.14 -11.57
C ASP A 180 -19.48 -0.89 -12.32
N GLU A 181 -18.39 -0.43 -12.94
CA GLU A 181 -17.43 -1.27 -13.62
C GLU A 181 -16.46 -1.85 -12.61
N THR A 182 -16.90 -2.89 -11.91
CA THR A 182 -16.17 -3.57 -10.83
C THR A 182 -14.82 -4.16 -11.25
N ARG A 183 -14.54 -4.27 -12.57
CA ARG A 183 -13.24 -4.71 -13.07
C ARG A 183 -12.23 -3.57 -13.17
N ASP A 184 -12.64 -2.31 -13.05
CA ASP A 184 -11.72 -1.17 -12.96
C ASP A 184 -11.36 -0.85 -11.51
N THR A 185 -10.36 0.01 -11.32
CA THR A 185 -9.91 0.43 -9.99
C THR A 185 -10.78 1.56 -9.46
N THR A 186 -11.13 1.51 -8.17
CA THR A 186 -11.78 2.62 -7.46
C THR A 186 -10.98 3.90 -7.60
N HIS A 187 -11.64 5.03 -7.84
CA HIS A 187 -10.99 6.34 -7.84
C HIS A 187 -10.50 6.69 -6.42
N PRO A 188 -9.24 7.11 -6.24
CA PRO A 188 -8.65 7.30 -4.91
C PRO A 188 -9.10 8.58 -4.18
N GLY A 189 -9.96 9.38 -4.83
CA GLY A 189 -10.40 10.71 -4.38
C GLY A 189 -11.02 10.76 -2.99
N LEU A 190 -11.57 9.65 -2.47
CA LEU A 190 -12.06 9.65 -1.10
C LEU A 190 -10.92 9.84 -0.09
N ILE A 191 -9.72 9.34 -0.40
CA ILE A 191 -8.52 9.55 0.40
C ILE A 191 -7.73 10.76 -0.10
N THR A 192 -7.45 10.87 -1.41
CA THR A 192 -6.56 11.92 -1.93
C THR A 192 -7.19 13.32 -1.87
N ASP A 193 -8.52 13.41 -1.93
CA ASP A 193 -9.22 14.69 -2.00
C ASP A 193 -10.02 14.92 -0.71
N PHE A 194 -10.99 14.04 -0.40
CA PHE A 194 -11.90 14.23 0.75
C PHE A 194 -11.17 14.13 2.10
N PHE A 195 -10.43 13.03 2.35
CA PHE A 195 -9.71 12.86 3.61
C PHE A 195 -8.59 13.91 3.78
N MET A 196 -7.89 14.26 2.70
CA MET A 196 -6.90 15.35 2.74
C MET A 196 -7.53 16.70 3.04
N HIS A 197 -8.72 16.98 2.48
CA HIS A 197 -9.48 18.19 2.81
C HIS A 197 -9.90 18.19 4.29
N LEU A 198 -10.35 17.06 4.84
CA LEU A 198 -10.65 16.93 6.26
C LEU A 198 -9.42 17.21 7.12
N LEU A 199 -8.25 16.66 6.76
CA LEU A 199 -7.00 16.91 7.48
C LEU A 199 -6.57 18.38 7.40
N SER A 200 -6.86 19.08 6.30
CA SER A 200 -6.51 20.50 6.15
C SER A 200 -7.27 21.44 7.10
N VAL A 201 -8.34 20.96 7.75
CA VAL A 201 -9.04 21.73 8.80
C VAL A 201 -8.20 21.83 10.07
N VAL A 202 -7.44 20.78 10.39
CA VAL A 202 -6.62 20.68 11.62
C VAL A 202 -5.12 20.72 11.31
N GLY A 203 -4.74 20.98 10.07
CA GLY A 203 -3.37 20.95 9.60
C GLY A 203 -3.20 21.84 8.37
N GLN A 204 -2.11 21.64 7.66
CA GLN A 204 -1.80 22.42 6.46
C GLN A 204 -1.11 21.54 5.41
N PRO A 205 -1.34 21.79 4.11
CA PRO A 205 -0.55 21.16 3.06
C PRO A 205 0.94 21.41 3.29
N THR A 206 1.75 20.38 3.04
CA THR A 206 3.21 20.46 3.21
C THR A 206 3.91 19.77 2.05
N ASP A 207 5.11 20.25 1.73
CA ASP A 207 5.97 19.58 0.77
C ASP A 207 6.85 18.55 1.49
N VAL A 208 6.87 17.34 0.97
CA VAL A 208 7.72 16.27 1.49
C VAL A 208 8.70 15.81 0.42
N GLN A 209 9.84 15.27 0.86
CA GLN A 209 10.74 14.58 -0.05
C GLN A 209 10.04 13.33 -0.60
N GLY A 210 9.58 13.44 -1.84
CA GLY A 210 8.96 12.37 -2.60
C GLY A 210 9.95 11.55 -3.42
N VAL A 211 9.43 10.53 -4.11
CA VAL A 211 10.17 9.67 -5.03
C VAL A 211 9.41 9.50 -6.33
N TRP A 212 10.15 9.44 -7.43
CA TRP A 212 9.60 9.05 -8.72
C TRP A 212 9.83 7.55 -8.94
N LYS A 213 8.79 6.84 -9.39
CA LYS A 213 8.89 5.43 -9.76
C LYS A 213 8.36 5.20 -11.17
N ASN A 214 9.09 4.38 -11.91
CA ASN A 214 8.65 3.80 -13.18
C ASN A 214 7.93 2.49 -12.87
N THR A 215 6.63 2.58 -12.59
CA THR A 215 5.80 1.43 -12.24
C THR A 215 5.52 0.57 -13.48
N ARG A 216 5.64 -0.75 -13.31
CA ARG A 216 5.22 -1.74 -14.30
C ARG A 216 3.95 -2.37 -13.76
N GLU A 217 2.86 -2.13 -14.47
CA GLU A 217 1.51 -2.58 -14.16
C GLU A 217 1.00 -3.34 -15.39
N ASP A 218 0.17 -4.35 -15.15
CA ASP A 218 -0.51 -5.14 -16.17
C ASP A 218 -1.92 -5.45 -15.64
N VAL A 219 -2.89 -5.53 -16.54
CA VAL A 219 -4.28 -5.93 -16.24
C VAL A 219 -4.62 -7.09 -17.14
N LEU A 220 -4.81 -8.26 -16.54
CA LEU A 220 -4.98 -9.50 -17.28
C LEU A 220 -6.28 -10.14 -16.86
N LEU A 221 -7.10 -10.54 -17.82
CA LEU A 221 -8.38 -11.17 -17.57
C LEU A 221 -8.61 -12.28 -18.60
N ASP A 222 -8.69 -13.51 -18.11
CA ASP A 222 -9.13 -14.67 -18.89
C ASP A 222 -10.15 -15.46 -18.06
N TRP A 223 -11.34 -15.65 -18.63
CA TRP A 223 -12.46 -16.42 -18.05
C TRP A 223 -12.67 -16.27 -16.52
N GLY A 224 -12.65 -15.04 -15.99
CA GLY A 224 -12.82 -14.73 -14.56
C GLY A 224 -13.74 -13.54 -14.27
N LEU A 225 -14.09 -13.35 -12.98
CA LEU A 225 -14.88 -12.20 -12.54
C LEU A 225 -14.05 -10.92 -12.47
N LEU A 226 -12.92 -10.99 -11.76
CA LEU A 226 -12.00 -9.87 -11.52
C LEU A 226 -10.65 -10.12 -12.22
N PRO A 227 -10.06 -9.09 -12.84
CA PRO A 227 -8.77 -9.22 -13.48
C PRO A 227 -7.67 -9.49 -12.47
N TRP A 228 -6.62 -10.16 -12.91
CA TRP A 228 -5.34 -10.10 -12.22
C TRP A 228 -4.74 -8.70 -12.35
N ARG A 229 -4.24 -8.18 -11.24
CA ARG A 229 -3.48 -6.94 -11.15
C ARG A 229 -2.27 -7.16 -10.27
N ARG A 230 -1.25 -6.35 -10.47
CA ARG A 230 -0.13 -6.33 -9.53
C ARG A 230 -0.60 -5.88 -8.14
N SER A 231 -0.10 -6.53 -7.10
CA SER A 231 -0.49 -6.29 -5.70
C SER A 231 -0.38 -4.80 -5.31
N PRO A 232 -1.49 -4.16 -4.90
CA PRO A 232 -1.50 -2.80 -4.36
C PRO A 232 -0.65 -2.69 -3.09
N LEU A 233 -0.77 -3.68 -2.18
CA LEU A 233 0.04 -3.79 -0.98
C LEU A 233 1.54 -3.83 -1.29
N TRP A 234 1.95 -4.55 -2.34
CA TRP A 234 3.35 -4.56 -2.76
C TRP A 234 3.83 -3.17 -3.20
N LEU A 235 3.01 -2.38 -3.89
CA LEU A 235 3.36 -0.99 -4.20
C LEU A 235 3.50 -0.15 -2.93
N LEU A 236 2.59 -0.29 -1.96
CA LEU A 236 2.70 0.41 -0.68
C LEU A 236 4.04 0.08 0.00
N VAL A 237 4.30 -1.21 0.22
CA VAL A 237 5.52 -1.71 0.85
C VAL A 237 6.78 -1.18 0.17
N ARG A 238 6.91 -1.37 -1.16
CA ARG A 238 8.11 -0.93 -1.90
C ARG A 238 8.26 0.59 -1.98
N THR A 239 7.19 1.35 -1.79
CA THR A 239 7.21 2.82 -1.82
C THR A 239 7.55 3.37 -0.46
N THR A 240 6.94 2.85 0.61
CA THR A 240 7.34 3.14 2.00
C THR A 240 8.83 2.89 2.20
N MET A 241 9.34 1.73 1.78
CA MET A 241 10.76 1.42 1.89
C MET A 241 11.64 2.45 1.18
N GLN A 242 11.26 2.85 -0.03
CA GLN A 242 12.04 3.82 -0.79
C GLN A 242 11.98 5.22 -0.17
N LEU A 243 10.81 5.66 0.29
CA LEU A 243 10.62 6.96 0.95
C LEU A 243 11.46 7.05 2.23
N GLN A 244 11.38 6.04 3.09
CA GLN A 244 12.17 6.01 4.32
C GLN A 244 13.68 6.01 4.03
N ILE A 245 14.14 5.17 3.10
CA ILE A 245 15.56 5.12 2.73
C ILE A 245 16.03 6.42 2.07
N ALA A 246 15.20 7.07 1.24
CA ALA A 246 15.56 8.33 0.59
C ALA A 246 15.75 9.49 1.59
N ARG A 247 15.06 9.42 2.74
CA ARG A 247 15.12 10.43 3.81
C ARG A 247 16.24 10.17 4.81
N THR A 248 16.63 8.92 4.98
CA THR A 248 17.59 8.50 6.04
C THR A 248 18.93 8.02 5.49
N SER A 249 19.02 7.73 4.19
CA SER A 249 20.17 7.07 3.58
C SER A 249 20.27 7.36 2.07
N SER A 250 21.03 6.54 1.34
CA SER A 250 21.25 6.69 -0.09
C SER A 250 20.36 5.78 -0.95
N ALA A 251 20.11 6.19 -2.20
CA ALA A 251 19.37 5.37 -3.17
C ALA A 251 20.02 3.99 -3.44
N ASN A 252 21.32 3.83 -3.19
CA ASN A 252 22.02 2.56 -3.33
C ASN A 252 21.58 1.54 -2.27
N VAL A 253 21.24 2.01 -1.06
CA VAL A 253 20.72 1.13 0.00
C VAL A 253 19.38 0.53 -0.43
N TYR A 254 18.49 1.33 -1.03
CA TYR A 254 17.22 0.80 -1.55
C TYR A 254 17.43 -0.29 -2.60
N LYS A 255 18.40 -0.11 -3.52
CA LYS A 255 18.72 -1.14 -4.52
C LYS A 255 19.28 -2.41 -3.88
N ALA A 256 20.19 -2.28 -2.92
CA ALA A 256 20.74 -3.43 -2.20
C ALA A 256 19.64 -4.22 -1.48
N VAL A 257 18.68 -3.53 -0.87
CA VAL A 257 17.51 -4.12 -0.22
C VAL A 257 16.66 -4.91 -1.20
N MET A 258 16.37 -4.32 -2.37
CA MET A 258 15.63 -5.00 -3.42
C MET A 258 16.35 -6.27 -3.91
N VAL A 259 17.68 -6.24 -4.03
CA VAL A 259 18.48 -7.42 -4.37
C VAL A 259 18.38 -8.50 -3.30
N THR A 260 18.49 -8.15 -2.02
CA THR A 260 18.35 -9.09 -0.90
C THR A 260 16.97 -9.74 -0.87
N LEU A 261 15.91 -8.96 -1.09
CA LEU A 261 14.55 -9.47 -1.17
C LEU A 261 14.38 -10.46 -2.34
N LEU A 262 14.89 -10.11 -3.52
CA LEU A 262 14.85 -10.96 -4.71
C LEU A 262 15.66 -12.24 -4.53
N ALA A 263 16.82 -12.18 -3.89
CA ALA A 263 17.65 -13.34 -3.60
C ALA A 263 16.93 -14.32 -2.64
N ARG A 264 16.26 -13.80 -1.62
CA ARG A 264 15.43 -14.62 -0.71
C ARG A 264 14.26 -15.26 -1.44
N LEU A 265 13.54 -14.50 -2.26
CA LEU A 265 12.45 -15.03 -3.06
C LEU A 265 12.94 -16.11 -4.04
N LEU A 266 14.09 -15.91 -4.67
CA LEU A 266 14.71 -16.93 -5.54
C LEU A 266 15.00 -18.23 -4.77
N GLN A 267 15.48 -18.13 -3.53
CA GLN A 267 15.70 -19.30 -2.69
C GLN A 267 14.40 -20.04 -2.38
N SER A 268 13.29 -19.32 -2.09
CA SER A 268 11.98 -19.93 -1.90
C SER A 268 11.43 -20.57 -3.18
N VAL A 269 11.58 -19.92 -4.33
CA VAL A 269 11.20 -20.47 -5.63
C VAL A 269 11.98 -21.75 -5.94
N LYS A 270 13.28 -21.80 -5.61
CA LYS A 270 14.13 -22.98 -5.83
C LYS A 270 13.63 -24.23 -5.09
N VAL A 271 13.07 -24.06 -3.89
CA VAL A 271 12.48 -25.18 -3.11
C VAL A 271 11.33 -25.84 -3.86
N HIS A 272 10.60 -25.06 -4.66
CA HIS A 272 9.41 -25.49 -5.39
C HIS A 272 9.64 -25.68 -6.89
N TYR A 273 10.89 -25.65 -7.35
CA TYR A 273 11.22 -25.55 -8.77
C TYR A 273 10.59 -26.65 -9.62
N GLU A 274 10.55 -27.89 -9.11
CA GLU A 274 9.97 -29.03 -9.82
C GLU A 274 8.44 -28.91 -10.04
N LEU A 275 7.76 -28.07 -9.25
CA LEU A 275 6.31 -27.86 -9.30
C LEU A 275 5.91 -26.60 -10.08
N ILE A 276 6.86 -25.70 -10.38
CA ILE A 276 6.61 -24.40 -11.04
C ILE A 276 6.67 -24.52 -12.59
N GLY A 277 7.19 -25.64 -13.10
CA GLY A 277 7.44 -25.88 -14.53
C GLY A 277 6.46 -26.79 -15.28
N THR A 278 5.41 -27.28 -14.62
CA THR A 278 4.33 -28.11 -15.21
C THR A 278 3.05 -27.30 -15.34
#